data_AF-A0A2A4UKF6-F1
#
_entry.id   AF-A0A2A4UKF6-F1
#
_cell.length_a   1.000
_cell.length_b   1.000
_cell.length_c   1.000
_cell.angle_alpha   90.00
_cell.angle_beta   90.00
_cell.angle_gamma   90.00
#
_symmetry.space_group_name_H-M   'P 1'
#
loop_
_entity.id
_entity.type
_entity.pdbx_description
1 polymer ?
#
loop_
_entity_poly.entity_id
_entity_poly.type
_entity_poly.pdbx_seq_one_letter_code
_entity_poly.pdbx_strand_id
1 'polypeptide(L)'
;MMLLNGRIAGISGIFFQLSKPTQKPMWQLAFIVGLLGGAFLYFHFTNQAYPHVLFSWELAIVGGFIVGVGTRLSSGCTSGHGVCGISRFSPRSIVATLVFMSTGIFTASLFSLID
;
A
#
# COMPACT_ATOMS: atom_id res chain seq x y z
N MET A 1 -7.11 13.62 4.22
CA MET A 1 -5.99 14.23 3.46
C MET A 1 -6.45 15.03 2.26
N MET A 2 -7.28 14.48 1.37
CA MET A 2 -7.80 15.22 0.21
C MET A 2 -8.72 16.39 0.60
N LEU A 3 -9.62 16.21 1.58
CA LEU A 3 -10.49 17.29 2.07
C LEU A 3 -9.77 18.35 2.92
N LEU A 4 -8.72 17.98 3.65
CA LEU A 4 -8.09 18.85 4.67
C LEU A 4 -6.81 19.53 4.17
N ASN A 5 -6.01 18.85 3.33
CA ASN A 5 -4.68 19.31 2.92
C ASN A 5 -4.51 19.38 1.39
N GLY A 6 -5.53 19.04 0.59
CA GLY A 6 -5.46 19.03 -0.88
C GLY A 6 -4.46 18.04 -1.49
N ARG A 7 -3.86 17.15 -0.69
CA ARG A 7 -2.83 16.19 -1.13
C ARG A 7 -3.41 14.80 -1.39
N ILE A 8 -2.97 14.19 -2.49
CA ILE A 8 -3.29 12.82 -2.90
C ILE A 8 -2.56 11.86 -1.95
N ALA A 9 -3.31 10.94 -1.32
CA ALA A 9 -2.76 9.97 -0.38
C ALA A 9 -2.22 8.73 -1.15
N GLY A 10 -0.93 8.73 -1.46
CA GLY A 10 -0.22 7.54 -1.94
C GLY A 10 0.77 7.08 -0.88
N ILE A 11 0.51 5.94 -0.22
CA ILE A 11 1.33 5.43 0.90
C ILE A 11 2.79 5.24 0.45
N SER A 12 3.02 4.61 -0.72
CA SER A 12 4.37 4.46 -1.28
C SER A 12 5.04 5.80 -1.58
N GLY A 13 4.27 6.80 -2.06
CA GLY A 13 4.78 8.14 -2.32
C GLY A 13 5.24 8.85 -1.05
N ILE A 14 4.44 8.75 0.02
CA ILE A 14 4.74 9.32 1.34
C ILE A 14 5.99 8.66 1.94
N PHE A 15 6.08 7.32 1.85
CA PHE A 15 7.23 6.55 2.30
C PHE A 15 8.51 6.94 1.54
N PHE A 16 8.47 7.02 0.21
CA PHE A 16 9.61 7.46 -0.59
C PHE A 16 10.00 8.93 -0.37
N GLN A 17 9.04 9.79 -0.02
CA GLN A 17 9.33 11.19 0.35
C GLN A 17 10.09 11.26 1.68
N LEU A 18 9.85 10.35 2.61
CA LEU A 18 10.57 10.25 3.89
C LEU A 18 12.03 9.79 3.68
N SER A 19 12.29 8.94 2.69
CA SER A 19 13.66 8.54 2.33
C SER A 19 14.48 9.64 1.65
N LYS A 20 13.86 10.76 1.22
CA LYS A 20 14.61 11.89 0.63
C LYS A 20 15.02 12.88 1.73
N PRO A 21 16.31 13.23 1.88
CA PRO A 21 16.83 14.02 3.00
C PRO A 21 16.42 15.50 3.00
N THR A 22 15.63 15.97 2.02
CA THR A 22 15.45 17.40 1.72
C THR A 22 14.10 18.00 2.11
N GLN A 23 13.14 17.25 2.67
CA GLN A 23 11.80 17.78 2.97
C GLN A 23 11.42 17.55 4.44
N LYS A 24 10.96 18.62 5.12
CA LYS A 24 10.45 18.58 6.50
C LYS A 24 9.34 17.51 6.62
N PRO A 25 9.58 16.38 7.31
CA PRO A 25 8.74 15.18 7.18
C PRO A 25 7.60 15.12 8.21
N MET A 26 7.32 16.21 8.95
CA MET A 26 6.51 16.12 10.17
C MET A 26 5.11 15.54 9.94
N TRP A 27 4.46 15.90 8.83
CA TRP A 27 3.16 15.33 8.46
C TRP A 27 3.27 13.90 7.91
N GLN A 28 4.32 13.58 7.14
CA GLN A 28 4.57 12.24 6.61
C GLN A 28 4.83 11.24 7.74
N LEU A 29 5.63 11.65 8.73
CA LEU A 29 5.87 10.89 9.95
C LEU A 29 4.58 10.72 10.76
N ALA A 30 3.83 11.80 11.00
CA ALA A 30 2.55 11.70 11.69
C ALA A 30 1.57 10.75 10.98
N PHE A 31 1.58 10.72 9.64
CA PHE A 31 0.77 9.78 8.86
C PHE A 31 1.23 8.33 9.03
N ILE A 32 2.54 8.05 8.91
CA ILE A 32 3.09 6.69 9.07
C ILE A 32 2.90 6.19 10.50
N VAL A 33 3.21 7.01 11.50
CA VAL A 33 3.01 6.71 12.92
C VAL A 33 1.53 6.51 13.22
N GLY A 34 0.65 7.35 12.67
CA GLY A 34 -0.80 7.18 12.82
C GLY A 34 -1.32 5.91 12.16
N LEU A 35 -0.78 5.51 11.01
CA LEU A 35 -1.16 4.29 10.30
C LEU A 35 -0.72 3.03 11.08
N LEU A 36 0.53 2.99 11.55
CA LEU A 36 1.04 1.90 12.38
C LEU A 36 0.36 1.86 13.75
N GLY A 37 0.24 3.01 14.40
CA GLY A 37 -0.41 3.16 15.70
C GLY A 37 -1.89 2.81 15.67
N GLY A 38 -2.60 3.18 14.60
CA GLY A 38 -4.00 2.81 14.38
C GLY A 38 -4.19 1.30 14.22
N ALA A 39 -3.34 0.64 13.43
CA ALA A 39 -3.35 -0.81 13.32
C ALA A 39 -3.06 -1.48 14.67
N PHE A 40 -2.04 -1.01 15.40
CA PHE A 40 -1.69 -1.53 16.72
C PHE A 40 -2.83 -1.38 17.73
N LEU A 41 -3.45 -0.21 17.81
CA LEU A 41 -4.61 0.02 18.68
C LEU A 41 -5.76 -0.93 18.30
N TYR A 42 -6.05 -1.09 17.00
CA TYR A 42 -7.14 -1.94 16.55
C TYR A 42 -6.98 -3.40 17.01
N PHE A 43 -5.77 -3.97 16.85
CA PHE A 43 -5.47 -5.32 17.31
C PHE A 43 -5.53 -5.43 18.83
N HIS A 44 -5.01 -4.42 19.55
CA HIS A 44 -5.05 -4.40 21.01
C HIS A 44 -6.48 -4.34 21.57
N PHE A 45 -7.35 -3.48 21.02
CA PHE A 45 -8.72 -3.33 21.48
C PHE A 45 -9.63 -4.50 21.10
N THR A 46 -9.39 -5.13 19.95
CA THR A 46 -10.25 -6.21 19.45
C THR A 46 -9.81 -7.59 19.95
N ASN A 47 -8.67 -7.71 20.64
CA ASN A 47 -8.05 -8.99 21.04
C ASN A 47 -7.92 -10.00 19.88
N GLN A 48 -7.86 -9.52 18.64
CA GLN A 48 -7.67 -10.38 17.49
C GLN A 48 -6.19 -10.78 17.42
N ALA A 49 -5.96 -12.07 17.16
CA ALA A 49 -4.62 -12.55 16.86
C ALA A 49 -4.07 -11.82 15.64
N TYR A 50 -2.78 -11.44 15.69
CA TYR A 50 -2.11 -10.91 14.52
C TYR A 50 -2.20 -11.93 13.39
N PRO A 51 -2.42 -11.48 12.13
CA PRO A 51 -2.43 -12.40 11.01
C PRO A 51 -1.10 -13.14 10.96
N HIS A 52 -1.15 -14.46 11.11
CA HIS A 52 0.04 -15.29 10.95
C HIS A 52 0.50 -15.20 9.50
N VAL A 53 1.76 -14.80 9.31
CA VAL A 53 2.42 -14.87 8.01
C VAL A 53 2.55 -16.35 7.64
N LEU A 54 1.71 -16.79 6.71
CA LEU A 54 1.65 -18.18 6.22
C LEU A 54 2.80 -18.50 5.23
N PHE A 55 3.64 -17.53 4.91
CA PHE A 55 4.67 -17.63 3.87
C PHE A 55 6.07 -17.51 4.48
N SER A 56 7.07 -18.11 3.81
CA SER A 56 8.47 -17.98 4.22
C SER A 56 8.95 -16.53 4.14
N TRP A 57 9.90 -16.18 5.00
CA TRP A 57 10.50 -14.84 5.03
C TRP A 57 11.16 -14.47 3.69
N GLU A 58 11.68 -15.46 2.96
CA GLU A 58 12.25 -15.30 1.62
C GLU A 58 11.20 -14.80 0.63
N LEU A 59 10.02 -15.43 0.60
CA LEU A 59 8.91 -15.04 -0.27
C LEU A 59 8.40 -13.64 0.09
N ALA A 60 8.33 -13.30 1.38
CA ALA A 60 7.92 -11.98 1.82
C ALA A 60 8.89 -10.87 1.34
N ILE A 61 10.20 -11.10 1.42
CA ILE A 61 11.22 -10.14 0.97
C ILE A 61 11.17 -10.00 -0.56
N VAL A 62 11.18 -11.11 -1.29
CA VAL A 62 11.17 -11.09 -2.75
C VAL A 62 9.88 -10.50 -3.28
N GLY A 63 8.72 -10.91 -2.74
CA GLY A 63 7.42 -10.37 -3.08
C GLY A 63 7.32 -8.87 -2.79
N GLY A 64 7.78 -8.44 -1.61
CA GLY A 64 7.84 -7.02 -1.24
C GLY A 64 8.71 -6.19 -2.18
N PHE A 65 9.86 -6.72 -2.60
CA PHE A 65 10.74 -6.08 -3.57
C PHE A 65 10.08 -5.94 -4.95
N ILE A 66 9.49 -7.02 -5.49
CA ILE A 66 8.79 -7.02 -6.78
C ILE A 66 7.63 -6.02 -6.77
N VAL A 67 6.82 -6.02 -5.71
CA VAL A 67 5.72 -5.06 -5.53
C VAL A 67 6.27 -3.63 -5.46
N GLY A 68 7.36 -3.42 -4.73
CA GLY A 68 8.05 -2.13 -4.65
C GLY A 68 8.46 -1.59 -6.02
N VAL A 69 9.15 -2.42 -6.82
CA VAL A 69 9.53 -2.09 -8.20
C VAL A 69 8.29 -1.80 -9.06
N GLY A 70 7.26 -2.65 -8.98
CA GLY A 70 5.99 -2.47 -9.69
C GLY A 70 5.32 -1.13 -9.39
N THR A 71 5.21 -0.75 -8.12
CA THR A 71 4.62 0.55 -7.72
C THR A 71 5.40 1.75 -8.25
N ARG A 72 6.72 1.59 -8.47
CA ARG A 72 7.54 2.62 -9.08
C ARG A 72 7.29 2.72 -10.58
N LEU A 73 7.20 1.59 -11.28
CA LEU A 73 6.89 1.55 -12.71
C LEU A 73 5.50 2.14 -13.01
N SER A 74 4.51 1.88 -12.16
CA SER A 74 3.16 2.47 -12.30
C SER A 74 3.06 3.93 -11.85
N SER A 75 4.16 4.53 -11.36
CA SER A 75 4.17 5.89 -10.79
C SER A 75 3.18 6.10 -9.63
N GLY A 76 2.84 5.03 -8.91
CA GLY A 76 1.84 5.05 -7.86
C GLY A 76 1.53 3.65 -7.31
N CYS A 77 0.86 3.63 -6.16
CA CYS A 77 0.40 2.39 -5.52
C CYS A 77 -1.12 2.28 -5.58
N THR A 78 -1.67 1.17 -5.12
CA THR A 78 -3.12 0.93 -5.04
C THR A 78 -3.87 1.96 -4.21
N SER A 79 -3.29 2.48 -3.12
CA SER A 79 -3.91 3.59 -2.38
C SER A 79 -4.05 4.86 -3.23
N GLY A 80 -3.05 5.16 -4.07
CA GLY A 80 -3.08 6.33 -4.96
C GLY A 80 -3.97 6.14 -6.19
N HIS A 81 -3.82 5.03 -6.93
CA HIS A 81 -4.65 4.75 -8.11
C HIS A 81 -6.07 4.33 -7.75
N GLY A 82 -6.22 3.44 -6.76
CA GLY A 82 -7.51 2.93 -6.32
C GLY A 82 -8.32 3.99 -5.58
N VAL A 83 -7.87 4.45 -4.41
CA VAL A 83 -8.68 5.36 -3.58
C VAL A 83 -8.80 6.75 -4.21
N CYS A 84 -7.67 7.43 -4.46
CA CYS A 84 -7.69 8.79 -4.98
C CYS A 84 -7.94 8.87 -6.51
N GLY A 85 -7.42 7.91 -7.28
CA GLY A 85 -7.48 7.91 -8.74
C GLY A 85 -8.83 7.52 -9.32
N ILE A 86 -9.49 6.50 -8.75
CA ILE A 86 -10.86 6.12 -9.14
C ILE A 86 -11.86 7.20 -8.70
N SER A 87 -11.67 7.79 -7.51
CA SER A 87 -12.51 8.91 -7.04
C SER A 87 -12.45 10.13 -7.98
N ARG A 88 -11.35 10.34 -8.70
CA ARG A 88 -11.21 11.38 -9.75
C ARG A 88 -11.62 10.91 -11.15
N PHE A 89 -12.21 9.72 -11.30
CA PHE A 89 -12.62 9.13 -12.58
C PHE A 89 -11.48 9.05 -13.62
N SER A 90 -10.23 8.85 -13.17
CA SER A 90 -9.08 8.75 -14.06
C SER A 90 -9.04 7.37 -14.74
N PRO A 91 -9.18 7.28 -16.08
CA PRO A 91 -9.19 5.99 -16.78
C PRO A 91 -7.88 5.22 -16.59
N ARG A 92 -6.76 5.96 -16.55
CA ARG A 92 -5.41 5.44 -16.27
C ARG A 92 -5.36 4.68 -14.94
N SER A 93 -6.01 5.24 -13.92
CA SER A 93 -6.01 4.69 -12.57
C SER A 93 -6.95 3.49 -12.42
N ILE A 94 -8.06 3.50 -13.15
CA ILE A 94 -8.98 2.36 -13.21
C ILE A 94 -8.27 1.16 -13.83
N VAL A 95 -7.62 1.35 -14.99
CA VAL A 95 -6.87 0.28 -15.67
C VAL A 95 -5.74 -0.24 -14.77
N ALA A 96 -4.93 0.64 -14.18
CA ALA A 96 -3.86 0.23 -13.27
C ALA A 96 -4.38 -0.60 -12.07
N THR A 97 -5.53 -0.21 -11.51
CA THR A 97 -6.13 -0.92 -10.37
C THR A 97 -6.70 -2.28 -10.80
N LEU A 98 -7.33 -2.37 -11.97
CA LEU A 98 -7.85 -3.63 -12.51
C LEU A 98 -6.73 -4.62 -12.81
N VAL A 99 -5.64 -4.18 -13.44
CA VAL A 99 -4.48 -5.03 -13.71
C VAL A 99 -3.84 -5.52 -12.41
N PHE A 100 -3.68 -4.63 -11.42
CA PHE A 100 -3.16 -5.03 -10.11
C PHE A 100 -4.05 -6.07 -9.43
N MET A 101 -5.36 -5.82 -9.35
CA MET A 101 -6.30 -6.72 -8.66
C MET A 101 -6.42 -8.07 -9.39
N SER A 102 -6.53 -8.08 -10.72
CA SER A 102 -6.59 -9.32 -11.49
C SER A 102 -5.33 -10.17 -11.33
N THR A 103 -4.15 -9.55 -11.38
CA THR A 103 -2.86 -10.25 -11.16
C THR A 103 -2.77 -10.79 -9.74
N GLY A 104 -3.20 -10.01 -8.74
CA GLY A 104 -3.24 -10.43 -7.34
C GLY A 104 -4.16 -11.61 -7.10
N ILE A 105 -5.39 -11.56 -7.64
CA ILE A 105 -6.36 -12.67 -7.57
C ILE A 105 -5.77 -13.91 -8.24
N PHE A 106 -5.21 -13.76 -9.45
CA PHE A 106 -4.61 -14.87 -10.17
C PHE A 106 -3.46 -15.52 -9.39
N THR A 107 -2.59 -14.71 -8.80
CA THR A 107 -1.45 -15.18 -8.00
C THR A 107 -1.92 -15.88 -6.73
N ALA A 108 -2.92 -15.33 -6.03
CA ALA A 108 -3.49 -15.93 -4.84
C ALA A 108 -4.21 -17.26 -5.14
N SER A 109 -4.97 -17.32 -6.23
CA SER A 109 -5.64 -18.56 -6.68
C SER A 109 -4.63 -19.61 -7.09
N LEU A 110 -3.54 -19.24 -7.78
CA LEU A 110 -2.49 -20.17 -8.15
C LEU A 110 -1.76 -20.72 -6.92
N PHE A 111 -1.44 -19.87 -5.94
CA PHE A 111 -0.80 -20.29 -4.71
C PHE A 111 -1.69 -21.23 -3.90
N SER A 112 -2.98 -20.92 -3.79
CA SER A 112 -3.98 -21.77 -3.13
C SER A 112 -4.23 -23.12 -3.80
N LEU A 113 -3.77 -23.33 -5.05
CA LEU A 113 -3.84 -24.63 -5.74
C LEU A 113 -2.58 -25.47 -5.52
N ILE A 114 -1.49 -24.85 -5.06
CA ILE A 114 -0.17 -25.47 -4.88
C ILE A 114 0.06 -25.89 -3.42
N ASP A 115 -0.57 -25.20 -2.46
CA ASP A 115 -0.70 -25.62 -1.05
C ASP A 115 -1.83 -26.65 -0.85
#